data_AF-A0ABD5RWY6-F1
#
_entry.id   AF-A0ABD5RWY6-F1
#
_cell.length_a   1.000
_cell.length_b   1.000
_cell.length_c   1.000
_cell.angle_alpha   90.00
_cell.angle_beta   90.00
_cell.angle_gamma   90.00
#
_symmetry.space_group_name_H-M   'P 1'
#
loop_
_entity.id
_entity.type
_entity.pdbx_description
1 polymer ?
#
loop_
_entity_poly.entity_id
_entity_poly.type
_entity_poly.pdbx_seq_one_letter_code
_entity_poly.pdbx_strand_id
1 'polypeptide(L)'
;IDRPSERAREIVDHHEERAWRVLDAVRRLGPCDTWTVSHDLFGGLDGIHVLHGPGEAYAHLEHLERAGTVVRNGIEYRLADGAAERLSAQTEERWSL
;
A
#
# COMPACT_ATOMS: atom_id res chain seq x y z
N ILE A 1 -14.63 -12.09 20.27
CA ILE A 1 -14.98 -10.91 19.44
C ILE A 1 -16.48 -10.82 19.46
N ASP A 2 -17.02 -9.74 20.01
CA ASP A 2 -18.46 -9.64 20.31
C ASP A 2 -19.25 -9.00 19.16
N ARG A 3 -18.57 -8.28 18.26
CA ARG A 3 -19.16 -7.59 17.10
C ARG A 3 -18.33 -7.86 15.84
N PRO A 4 -18.37 -9.10 15.29
CA PRO A 4 -17.48 -9.52 14.21
C PRO A 4 -17.61 -8.69 12.94
N SER A 5 -18.81 -8.22 12.59
CA SER A 5 -19.02 -7.38 11.40
C SER A 5 -18.44 -5.97 11.55
N GLU A 6 -18.44 -5.40 12.75
CA GLU A 6 -17.78 -4.12 13.00
C GLU A 6 -16.27 -4.27 12.91
N ARG A 7 -15.73 -5.33 13.54
CA ARG A 7 -14.31 -5.63 13.43
C ARG A 7 -13.87 -5.84 11.98
N ALA A 8 -14.70 -6.51 11.17
CA ALA A 8 -14.41 -6.68 9.74
C ALA A 8 -14.37 -5.35 8.99
N ARG A 9 -15.29 -4.42 9.29
CA ARG A 9 -15.28 -3.08 8.68
C ARG A 9 -14.04 -2.28 9.05
N GLU A 10 -13.63 -2.31 10.32
CA GLU A 10 -12.38 -1.66 10.76
C GLU A 10 -11.16 -2.22 10.02
N ILE A 11 -11.11 -3.54 9.78
CA ILE A 11 -10.02 -4.17 9.05
C ILE A 11 -10.02 -3.70 7.59
N VAL A 12 -11.18 -3.61 6.94
CA VAL A 12 -11.29 -3.09 5.56
C VAL A 12 -10.83 -1.63 5.51
N ASP A 13 -11.36 -0.77 6.38
CA ASP A 13 -10.98 0.65 6.46
C ASP A 13 -9.46 0.80 6.64
N HIS A 14 -8.87 -0.02 7.50
CA HIS A 14 -7.42 -0.05 7.71
C HIS A 14 -6.64 -0.40 6.44
N HIS A 15 -7.09 -1.41 5.68
CA HIS A 15 -6.40 -1.82 4.46
C HIS A 15 -6.58 -0.80 3.32
N GLU A 16 -7.68 -0.06 3.27
CA GLU A 16 -7.86 1.03 2.32
C GLU A 16 -6.93 2.22 2.62
N GLU A 17 -6.78 2.58 3.90
CA GLU A 17 -5.80 3.58 4.35
C GLU A 17 -4.36 3.12 4.04
N ARG A 18 -4.06 1.85 4.30
CA ARG A 18 -2.76 1.26 4.00
C ARG A 18 -2.46 1.29 2.51
N ALA A 19 -3.42 0.94 1.66
CA ALA A 19 -3.27 0.97 0.22
C ALA A 19 -3.03 2.39 -0.29
N TRP A 20 -3.75 3.38 0.25
CA TRP A 20 -3.50 4.79 -0.05
C TRP A 20 -2.06 5.19 0.30
N ARG A 21 -1.55 4.82 1.48
CA ARG A 21 -0.16 5.11 1.89
C ARG A 21 0.87 4.44 0.99
N VAL A 22 0.63 3.21 0.54
CA VAL A 22 1.51 2.52 -0.42
C VAL A 22 1.58 3.28 -1.74
N LEU A 23 0.43 3.72 -2.27
CA LEU A 23 0.39 4.50 -3.52
C LEU A 23 1.05 5.87 -3.35
N ASP A 24 0.86 6.53 -2.20
CA ASP A 24 1.53 7.79 -1.89
C ASP A 24 3.05 7.63 -1.80
N ALA A 25 3.53 6.55 -1.17
CA ALA A 25 4.96 6.24 -1.11
C ALA A 25 5.54 6.07 -2.53
N VAL A 26 4.93 5.26 -3.38
CA VAL A 26 5.37 5.07 -4.78
C VAL A 26 5.31 6.39 -5.57
N ARG A 27 4.32 7.24 -5.32
CA ARG A 27 4.23 8.57 -5.95
C ARG A 27 5.38 9.48 -5.51
N ARG A 28 5.64 9.59 -4.21
CA ARG A 28 6.64 10.50 -3.64
C ARG A 28 8.08 10.05 -3.90
N LEU A 29 8.33 8.74 -3.88
CA LEU A 29 9.66 8.15 -4.01
C LEU A 29 10.02 7.84 -5.47
N GLY A 30 9.03 7.78 -6.36
CA GLY A 30 9.20 7.27 -7.71
C GLY A 30 9.22 5.73 -7.75
N PRO A 31 9.64 5.13 -8.89
CA PRO A 31 9.77 3.68 -8.99
C PRO A 31 10.64 3.13 -7.85
N CYS A 32 10.09 2.22 -7.06
CA CYS A 32 10.78 1.68 -5.90
C CYS A 32 10.34 0.26 -5.58
N ASP A 33 11.17 -0.46 -4.81
CA ASP A 33 10.89 -1.83 -4.42
C ASP A 33 10.04 -1.90 -3.13
N THR A 34 9.58 -3.11 -2.83
CA THR A 34 8.80 -3.40 -1.63
C THR A 34 9.51 -3.00 -0.33
N TRP A 35 10.83 -3.11 -0.26
CA TRP A 35 11.60 -2.77 0.95
C TRP A 35 11.60 -1.27 1.19
N THR A 36 11.75 -0.49 0.12
CA THR A 36 11.70 0.96 0.13
C THR A 36 10.32 1.45 0.58
N VAL A 37 9.24 0.87 0.03
CA VAL A 37 7.86 1.15 0.48
C VAL A 37 7.68 0.78 1.95
N SER A 38 8.11 -0.41 2.36
CA SER A 38 8.01 -0.85 3.77
C SER A 38 8.75 0.10 4.71
N HIS A 39 9.93 0.58 4.33
CA HIS A 39 10.70 1.51 5.14
C HIS A 39 10.01 2.89 5.25
N ASP A 40 9.38 3.39 4.18
CA ASP A 40 8.60 4.63 4.24
C ASP A 40 7.36 4.49 5.14
N LEU A 41 6.69 3.33 5.11
CA LEU A 41 5.48 3.07 5.88
C LEU A 41 5.74 2.82 7.37
N PHE A 42 6.83 2.13 7.70
CA PHE A 42 7.05 1.58 9.05
C PHE A 42 8.38 2.00 9.68
N GLY A 43 9.24 2.71 8.95
CA GLY A 43 10.59 3.07 9.38
C GLY A 43 11.57 1.90 9.37
N GLY A 44 12.65 2.03 10.15
CA GLY A 44 13.57 0.94 10.42
C GLY A 44 12.88 -0.16 11.22
N LEU A 45 12.94 -1.39 10.74
CA LEU A 45 12.32 -2.56 11.36
C LEU A 45 13.39 -3.43 12.02
N ASP A 46 13.08 -3.97 13.21
CA ASP A 46 13.96 -4.84 13.98
C ASP A 46 13.28 -6.16 14.37
N GLY A 47 14.08 -7.19 14.60
CA GLY A 47 13.61 -8.51 15.02
C GLY A 47 12.62 -9.13 14.03
N ILE A 48 11.52 -9.69 14.52
CA ILE A 48 10.53 -10.34 13.66
C ILE A 48 9.81 -9.35 12.72
N HIS A 49 9.83 -8.05 13.03
CA HIS A 49 9.17 -7.04 12.22
C HIS A 49 9.88 -6.81 10.88
N VAL A 50 11.17 -7.16 10.77
CA VAL A 50 11.93 -7.15 9.50
C VAL A 50 11.25 -7.97 8.41
N LEU A 51 10.52 -9.04 8.77
CA LEU A 51 9.81 -9.88 7.81
C LEU A 51 8.36 -9.45 7.61
N HIS A 52 7.71 -8.91 8.65
CA HIS A 52 6.29 -8.58 8.59
C HIS A 52 6.00 -7.29 7.81
N GLY A 53 6.79 -6.23 8.00
CA GLY A 53 6.58 -4.96 7.29
C GLY A 53 6.67 -5.11 5.76
N PRO A 54 7.74 -5.72 5.23
CA PRO A 54 7.88 -5.96 3.80
C PRO A 54 6.84 -6.95 3.26
N GLY A 55 6.43 -7.94 4.05
CA GLY A 55 5.34 -8.84 3.67
C GLY A 55 4.01 -8.13 3.49
N GLU A 56 3.67 -7.19 4.39
CA GLU A 56 2.47 -6.36 4.28
C GLU A 56 2.55 -5.42 3.07
N ALA A 57 3.67 -4.72 2.90
CA ALA A 57 3.89 -3.86 1.73
C ALA A 57 3.80 -4.64 0.42
N TYR A 58 4.37 -5.86 0.37
CA TYR A 58 4.29 -6.73 -0.78
C TYR A 58 2.84 -7.11 -1.10
N ALA A 59 2.07 -7.56 -0.11
CA ALA A 59 0.68 -7.96 -0.31
C ALA A 59 -0.17 -6.82 -0.89
N HIS A 60 0.04 -5.58 -0.44
CA HIS A 60 -0.63 -4.42 -0.99
C HIS A 60 -0.18 -4.10 -2.43
N LEU A 61 1.12 -4.07 -2.70
CA LEU A 61 1.64 -3.82 -4.06
C LEU A 61 1.16 -4.87 -5.05
N GLU A 62 1.13 -6.14 -4.64
CA GLU A 62 0.68 -7.27 -5.44
C GLU A 62 -0.82 -7.16 -5.76
N HIS A 63 -1.65 -6.81 -4.78
CA HIS A 63 -3.08 -6.55 -5.02
C HIS A 63 -3.29 -5.36 -5.96
N LEU A 64 -2.58 -4.26 -5.74
CA LEU A 64 -2.67 -3.06 -6.57
C LEU A 64 -2.15 -3.29 -8.00
N GLU A 65 -1.17 -4.18 -8.19
CA GLU A 65 -0.68 -4.62 -9.50
C GLU A 65 -1.78 -5.40 -10.23
N ARG A 66 -2.41 -6.37 -9.56
CA ARG A 66 -3.55 -7.12 -10.12
C ARG A 66 -4.72 -6.21 -10.48
N ALA A 67 -4.95 -5.16 -9.70
CA ALA A 67 -5.96 -4.13 -9.96
C ALA A 67 -5.55 -3.11 -11.05
N GLY A 68 -4.33 -3.20 -11.60
CA GLY A 68 -3.81 -2.30 -12.62
C GLY A 68 -3.54 -0.87 -12.13
N THR A 69 -3.45 -0.66 -10.81
CA THR A 69 -3.17 0.65 -10.20
C THR A 69 -1.67 0.94 -10.17
N VAL A 70 -0.85 -0.10 -10.04
CA VAL A 70 0.61 -0.03 -10.19
C VAL A 70 1.07 -0.99 -11.29
N VAL A 71 2.25 -0.74 -11.82
CA VAL A 71 2.93 -1.60 -12.79
C VAL A 71 4.27 -2.00 -12.21
N ARG A 72 4.56 -3.31 -12.23
CA ARG A 72 5.84 -3.86 -11.81
C ARG A 72 6.84 -3.92 -12.98
N ASN A 73 8.08 -3.51 -12.73
CA ASN A 73 9.22 -3.69 -13.63
C ASN A 73 10.38 -4.31 -12.84
N GLY A 74 10.60 -5.62 -13.03
CA GLY A 74 11.55 -6.35 -12.21
C GLY A 74 11.12 -6.41 -10.75
N ILE A 75 11.80 -5.67 -9.88
CA ILE A 75 11.48 -5.58 -8.44
C ILE A 75 10.81 -4.26 -8.05
N GLU A 76 10.80 -3.28 -8.97
CA GLU A 76 10.27 -1.96 -8.70
C GLU A 76 8.82 -1.84 -9.15
N TYR A 77 8.06 -1.04 -8.42
CA TYR A 77 6.68 -0.68 -8.73
C TYR A 77 6.62 0.81 -9.04
N ARG A 78 5.81 1.16 -10.04
CA ARG A 78 5.43 2.54 -10.35
C ARG A 78 3.92 2.65 -10.46
N LEU A 79 3.37 3.85 -10.28
CA LEU A 79 1.96 4.10 -10.58
C LEU A 79 1.67 3.83 -12.06
N ALA A 80 0.50 3.25 -12.34
CA ALA A 80 -0.03 3.15 -13.69
C ALA A 80 -0.50 4.52 -14.19
N ASP A 81 -0.64 4.65 -15.51
CA ASP A 81 -1.12 5.89 -16.13
C ASP A 81 -2.51 6.27 -15.58
N GLY A 82 -2.70 7.54 -15.20
CA GLY A 82 -3.95 8.03 -14.61
C GLY A 82 -4.13 7.71 -13.12
N ALA A 83 -3.29 6.85 -12.52
CA ALA A 83 -3.38 6.52 -11.10
C ALA A 83 -2.89 7.67 -10.21
N ALA A 84 -1.87 8.41 -10.64
CA ALA A 84 -1.34 9.57 -9.92
C ALA A 84 -2.38 10.70 -9.83
N GLU A 85 -3.09 10.95 -10.92
CA GLU A 85 -4.17 11.94 -11.00
C GLU A 85 -5.35 11.53 -10.12
N ARG A 86 -5.74 10.24 -10.14
CA ARG A 86 -6.82 9.71 -9.30
C ARG A 86 -6.47 9.82 -7.82
N LEU A 87 -5.24 9.48 -7.45
CA LEU A 87 -4.75 9.63 -6.08
C LEU A 87 -4.75 11.10 -5.64
N SER A 88 -4.34 12.01 -6.52
CA SER A 88 -4.32 13.45 -6.22
C SER A 88 -5.72 14.08 -6.14
N ALA A 89 -6.71 13.47 -6.80
CA ALA A 89 -8.10 13.91 -6.77
C ALA A 89 -8.87 13.42 -5.53
N GLN A 90 -8.35 12.43 -4.81
CA GLN A 90 -8.95 11.97 -3.55
C GLN A 90 -8.70 12.98 -2.43
N THR A 91 -9.76 13.31 -1.70
CA THR A 91 -9.70 14.15 -0.49
C THR A 91 -9.53 13.33 0.78
N GLU A 92 -9.73 12.02 0.70
CA GLU A 92 -9.62 11.07 1.81
C GLU A 92 -8.32 10.28 1.66
N GLU A 93 -7.66 9.98 2.78
CA GLU A 93 -6.49 9.09 2.83
C GLU A 93 -6.90 7.61 2.71
N ARG A 94 -7.75 7.29 1.72
CA ARG A 94 -8.33 5.97 1.51
C ARG A 94 -8.34 5.58 0.04
N TRP A 95 -7.92 4.37 -0.24
CA TRP A 95 -8.01 3.78 -1.57
C TRP A 95 -8.91 2.55 -1.55
N SER A 96 -10.04 2.61 -2.26
CA SER A 96 -10.96 1.48 -2.38
C SER A 96 -10.27 0.30 -3.06
N LEU A 97 -10.29 -0.86 -2.39
CA LEU A 97 -9.62 -2.10 -2.78
C LEU A 97 -10.49 -3.07 -3.57
#